data_AF-A0A2K0T9N6-F1
#
_entry.id   AF-A0A2K0T9N6-F1
#
_cell.length_a   1.000
_cell.length_b   1.000
_cell.length_c   1.000
_cell.angle_alpha   90.00
_cell.angle_beta   90.00
_cell.angle_gamma   90.00
#
_symmetry.space_group_name_H-M   'P 1'
#
loop_
_entity.id
_entity.type
_entity.pdbx_description
1 polymer ?
#
loop_
_entity_poly.entity_id
_entity_poly.type
_entity_poly.pdbx_seq_one_letter_code
_entity_poly.pdbx_strand_id
1 'polypeptide(L)'
;MERWEQVYGEYVSKLAYNWPRKVQESSLTPTPVELYRTVLSSAEDESIHIISIGGLDNLANLFKSEADQISHLSGSQLISAKVSELVVMGGQYPSGWEYNFGGIDPKSTADVVNHWPKNVKITYSGGELGGNVFSGENFAQRLSSDSPVLSAYQWYVGRGSTIRESWDPITMLYGILGLDWISKLKIRPMLAYANEYGYNSINAANGSNAWVNDTGVTNQHWLRLSDGVTNSSLARLLDDIMTRNPSAGCCFQYGTLDDL
;
A
#
# COMPACT_ATOMS: atom_id res chain seq x y z
N MET A 1 20.37 -9.53 19.73
CA MET A 1 18.91 -9.55 20.00
C MET A 1 18.65 -10.62 21.06
N GLU A 2 18.11 -10.24 22.23
CA GLU A 2 17.98 -11.12 23.40
C GLU A 2 16.84 -12.14 23.27
N ARG A 3 16.95 -13.26 24.01
CA ARG A 3 16.05 -14.44 23.95
C ARG A 3 14.58 -14.19 24.28
N TRP A 4 14.26 -13.06 24.89
CA TRP A 4 12.92 -12.70 25.36
C TRP A 4 12.02 -12.13 24.24
N GLU A 5 12.55 -11.23 23.41
CA GLU A 5 11.84 -10.72 22.22
C GLU A 5 11.61 -11.83 21.17
N GLN A 6 12.43 -12.88 21.20
CA GLN A 6 12.37 -14.03 20.28
C GLN A 6 11.14 -14.93 20.53
N VAL A 7 10.65 -15.00 21.78
CA VAL A 7 9.51 -15.87 22.17
C VAL A 7 8.24 -15.05 22.38
N TYR A 8 8.36 -13.83 22.91
CA TYR A 8 7.23 -12.99 23.30
C TYR A 8 7.12 -11.67 22.53
N GLY A 9 8.02 -11.40 21.58
CA GLY A 9 7.97 -10.18 20.77
C GLY A 9 6.79 -10.13 19.80
N GLU A 10 6.54 -8.93 19.30
CA GLU A 10 5.64 -8.63 18.18
C GLU A 10 5.92 -9.57 16.98
N TYR A 11 4.88 -9.87 16.19
CA TYR A 11 4.96 -10.88 15.13
C TYR A 11 6.12 -10.66 14.14
N VAL A 12 6.52 -9.41 13.89
CA VAL A 12 7.65 -9.04 13.02
C VAL A 12 8.99 -9.58 13.54
N SER A 13 9.23 -9.52 14.86
CA SER A 13 10.47 -10.04 15.46
C SER A 13 10.56 -11.55 15.32
N LYS A 14 9.42 -12.24 15.46
CA LYS A 14 9.32 -13.69 15.23
C LYS A 14 9.59 -14.06 13.77
N LEU A 15 9.05 -13.28 12.82
CA LEU A 15 9.32 -13.49 11.39
C LEU A 15 10.81 -13.30 11.07
N ALA A 16 11.42 -12.20 11.52
CA ALA A 16 12.82 -11.92 11.27
C ALA A 16 13.76 -12.99 11.85
N TYR A 17 13.38 -13.61 12.97
CA TYR A 17 14.13 -14.69 13.59
C TYR A 17 14.06 -16.00 12.78
N ASN A 18 12.86 -16.40 12.36
CA ASN A 18 12.65 -17.69 11.68
C ASN A 18 13.05 -17.65 10.19
N TRP A 19 12.99 -16.48 9.55
CA TRP A 19 13.45 -16.25 8.17
C TRP A 19 14.47 -15.10 8.14
N PRO A 20 15.73 -15.36 8.56
CA PRO A 20 16.74 -14.32 8.69
C PRO A 20 17.11 -13.72 7.34
N ARG A 21 17.16 -12.38 7.31
CA ARG A 21 17.55 -11.59 6.13
C ARG A 21 19.07 -11.41 6.04
N LYS A 22 19.57 -11.03 4.85
CA LYS A 22 21.00 -10.72 4.63
C LYS A 22 21.50 -9.52 5.45
N VAL A 23 20.65 -8.52 5.69
CA VAL A 23 21.01 -7.31 6.44
C VAL A 23 20.84 -7.54 7.93
N GLN A 24 21.93 -7.56 8.69
CA GLN A 24 21.89 -7.89 10.13
C GLN A 24 21.62 -6.69 11.03
N GLU A 25 22.00 -5.48 10.60
CA GLU A 25 21.87 -4.26 11.40
C GLU A 25 21.23 -3.13 10.57
N SER A 26 20.35 -2.34 11.17
CA SER A 26 19.71 -1.19 10.52
C SER A 26 20.69 -0.03 10.29
N SER A 27 21.74 0.09 11.10
CA SER A 27 22.84 1.06 10.94
C SER A 27 23.58 0.93 9.61
N LEU A 28 23.49 -0.24 8.97
CA LEU A 28 24.10 -0.54 7.66
C LEU A 28 23.20 -0.19 6.48
N THR A 29 21.98 0.30 6.73
CA THR A 29 21.04 0.70 5.69
C THR A 29 20.98 2.23 5.56
N PRO A 30 20.78 2.76 4.33
CA PRO A 30 20.57 4.19 4.15
C PRO A 30 19.35 4.66 4.94
N THR A 31 19.33 5.93 5.33
CA THR A 31 18.12 6.55 5.85
C THR A 31 17.01 6.51 4.80
N PRO A 32 15.72 6.56 5.20
CA PRO A 32 14.62 6.57 4.23
C PRO A 32 14.74 7.68 3.18
N VAL A 33 15.18 8.88 3.56
CA VAL A 33 15.38 10.00 2.63
C VAL A 33 16.50 9.70 1.64
N GLU A 34 17.67 9.21 2.09
CA GLU A 34 18.77 8.82 1.21
C GLU A 34 18.34 7.72 0.23
N LEU A 35 17.58 6.73 0.69
CA LEU A 35 17.05 5.66 -0.15
C LEU A 35 16.12 6.21 -1.24
N TYR A 36 15.13 7.01 -0.87
CA TYR A 36 14.20 7.61 -1.84
C TYR A 36 14.93 8.50 -2.84
N ARG A 37 15.84 9.37 -2.38
CA ARG A 37 16.61 10.24 -3.28
C ARG A 37 17.47 9.43 -4.24
N THR A 38 18.09 8.35 -3.78
CA THR A 38 18.91 7.46 -4.63
C THR A 38 18.06 6.75 -5.69
N VAL A 39 16.91 6.19 -5.30
CA VAL A 39 16.01 5.49 -6.23
C VAL A 39 15.43 6.47 -7.25
N LEU A 40 14.91 7.61 -6.82
CA LEU A 40 14.28 8.59 -7.72
C LEU A 40 15.31 9.25 -8.65
N SER A 41 16.49 9.61 -8.15
CA SER A 41 17.53 10.22 -9.00
C SER A 41 18.01 9.31 -10.13
N SER A 42 17.95 7.99 -9.93
CA SER A 42 18.37 6.99 -10.92
C SER A 42 17.24 6.52 -11.84
N ALA A 43 16.00 6.91 -11.58
CA ALA A 43 14.84 6.49 -12.33
C ALA A 43 14.60 7.33 -13.59
N GLU A 44 13.93 6.73 -14.56
CA GLU A 44 13.35 7.48 -15.67
C GLU A 44 12.24 8.41 -15.16
N ASP A 45 11.99 9.51 -15.87
CA ASP A 45 10.90 10.42 -15.52
C ASP A 45 9.56 9.69 -15.59
N GLU A 46 8.64 10.03 -14.67
CA GLU A 46 7.30 9.46 -14.59
C GLU A 46 7.24 7.91 -14.58
N SER A 47 8.26 7.25 -14.02
CA SER A 47 8.37 5.79 -14.03
C SER A 47 8.10 5.11 -12.68
N ILE A 48 8.07 5.88 -11.59
CA ILE A 48 8.01 5.34 -10.23
C ILE A 48 6.59 5.43 -9.66
N HIS A 49 6.09 4.28 -9.20
CA HIS A 49 4.93 4.19 -8.32
C HIS A 49 5.42 4.12 -6.87
N ILE A 50 4.97 5.06 -6.04
CA ILE A 50 5.18 4.98 -4.59
C ILE A 50 3.91 4.41 -3.97
N ILE A 51 4.03 3.28 -3.27
CA ILE A 51 2.90 2.65 -2.57
C ILE A 51 3.16 2.78 -1.07
N SER A 52 2.40 3.65 -0.40
CA SER A 52 2.46 3.82 1.06
C SER A 52 1.32 3.08 1.73
N ILE A 53 1.68 2.11 2.58
CA ILE A 53 0.75 1.33 3.41
C ILE A 53 0.93 1.65 4.91
N GLY A 54 1.51 2.80 5.22
CA GLY A 54 1.79 3.26 6.58
C GLY A 54 1.85 4.78 6.66
N GLY A 55 2.41 5.28 7.76
CA GLY A 55 2.64 6.71 7.97
C GLY A 55 3.43 7.38 6.84
N LEU A 56 3.14 8.66 6.61
CA LEU A 56 3.70 9.45 5.50
C LEU A 56 4.90 10.32 5.92
N ASP A 57 5.46 10.12 7.11
CA ASP A 57 6.60 10.86 7.66
C ASP A 57 7.86 10.77 6.77
N ASN A 58 8.16 9.58 6.25
CA ASN A 58 9.28 9.41 5.32
C ASN A 58 9.07 10.18 4.01
N LEU A 59 7.84 10.22 3.50
CA LEU A 59 7.51 10.99 2.30
C LEU A 59 7.48 12.49 2.57
N ALA A 60 7.05 12.92 3.76
CA ALA A 60 7.12 14.32 4.18
C ALA A 60 8.58 14.79 4.30
N ASN A 61 9.45 13.96 4.87
CA ASN A 61 10.89 14.24 4.96
C ASN A 61 11.57 14.27 3.59
N LEU A 62 11.21 13.34 2.69
CA LEU A 62 11.65 13.38 1.30
C LEU A 62 11.19 14.68 0.64
N PHE A 63 9.90 15.02 0.72
CA PHE A 63 9.33 16.20 0.08
C PHE A 63 10.03 17.50 0.52
N LYS A 64 10.43 17.58 1.79
CA LYS A 64 11.18 18.71 2.38
C LYS A 64 12.69 18.65 2.17
N SER A 65 13.23 17.57 1.61
CA SER A 65 14.67 17.43 1.40
C SER A 65 15.17 18.40 0.34
N GLU A 66 16.33 19.02 0.60
CA GLU A 66 17.01 19.90 -0.33
C GLU A 66 17.84 19.10 -1.35
N ALA A 67 18.38 19.79 -2.36
CA ALA A 67 19.39 19.22 -3.24
C ALA A 67 20.65 18.79 -2.46
N ASP A 68 21.31 17.73 -2.92
CA ASP A 68 22.46 17.14 -2.26
C ASP A 68 23.40 16.46 -3.28
N GLN A 69 24.38 15.69 -2.78
CA GLN A 69 25.30 14.92 -3.63
C GLN A 69 24.64 13.81 -4.45
N ILE A 70 23.42 13.38 -4.12
CA ILE A 70 22.68 12.34 -4.85
C ILE A 70 22.00 12.96 -6.06
N SER A 71 21.39 14.14 -5.88
CA SER A 71 20.72 14.86 -6.95
C SER A 71 20.73 16.37 -6.72
N HIS A 72 20.90 17.11 -7.81
CA HIS A 72 20.76 18.56 -7.85
C HIS A 72 19.30 19.03 -7.71
N LEU A 73 18.33 18.12 -7.78
CA LEU A 73 16.92 18.38 -7.55
C LEU A 73 16.59 18.27 -6.04
N SER A 74 15.75 19.17 -5.54
CA SER A 74 15.10 19.01 -4.24
C SER A 74 14.20 17.77 -4.25
N GLY A 75 13.79 17.29 -3.08
CA GLY A 75 12.89 16.13 -3.00
C GLY A 75 11.54 16.37 -3.65
N SER A 76 10.97 17.57 -3.52
CA SER A 76 9.73 17.95 -4.22
C SER A 76 9.90 17.94 -5.75
N GLN A 77 11.05 18.38 -6.25
CA GLN A 77 11.39 18.32 -7.68
C GLN A 77 11.63 16.89 -8.17
N LEU A 78 12.31 16.05 -7.37
CA LEU A 78 12.46 14.63 -7.66
C LEU A 78 11.11 13.92 -7.74
N ILE A 79 10.22 14.16 -6.78
CA ILE A 79 8.87 13.59 -6.79
C ILE A 79 8.14 14.02 -8.07
N SER A 80 8.11 15.32 -8.35
CA SER A 80 7.43 15.88 -9.52
C SER A 80 7.97 15.35 -10.85
N ALA A 81 9.27 15.09 -10.97
CA ALA A 81 9.88 14.58 -12.19
C ALA A 81 9.75 13.05 -12.34
N LYS A 82 9.87 12.29 -11.24
CA LYS A 82 10.14 10.84 -11.29
C LYS A 82 8.95 9.97 -10.94
N VAL A 83 8.00 10.49 -10.17
CA VAL A 83 6.87 9.74 -9.67
C VAL A 83 5.68 9.93 -10.60
N SER A 84 5.14 8.84 -11.15
CA SER A 84 3.89 8.89 -11.91
C SER A 84 2.67 8.83 -10.99
N GLU A 85 2.74 8.02 -9.93
CA GLU A 85 1.61 7.84 -9.02
C GLU A 85 2.05 7.59 -7.56
N LEU A 86 1.39 8.26 -6.64
CA LEU A 86 1.38 7.94 -5.21
C LEU A 86 0.11 7.16 -4.88
N VAL A 87 0.25 5.94 -4.38
CA VAL A 87 -0.85 5.09 -3.91
C VAL A 87 -0.79 5.02 -2.40
N VAL A 88 -1.90 5.33 -1.72
CA VAL A 88 -1.92 5.44 -0.26
C VAL A 88 -3.04 4.60 0.34
N MET A 89 -2.70 3.69 1.25
CA MET A 89 -3.67 3.12 2.19
C MET A 89 -3.92 4.17 3.26
N GLY A 90 -5.07 4.82 3.21
CA GLY A 90 -5.41 5.80 4.24
C GLY A 90 -6.60 6.68 3.90
N GLY A 91 -7.10 7.29 4.97
CA GLY A 91 -8.35 8.05 4.97
C GLY A 91 -9.58 7.17 4.96
N GLN A 92 -10.74 7.80 5.09
CA GLN A 92 -12.05 7.20 4.93
C GLN A 92 -12.86 8.09 4.00
N TYR A 93 -13.46 7.52 2.95
CA TYR A 93 -14.10 8.32 1.91
C TYR A 93 -15.63 8.20 1.95
N PRO A 94 -16.37 9.32 1.75
CA PRO A 94 -15.86 10.64 1.35
C PRO A 94 -15.28 11.49 2.52
N SER A 95 -15.44 11.06 3.77
CA SER A 95 -14.83 11.74 4.91
C SER A 95 -14.74 10.81 6.12
N GLY A 96 -13.71 11.00 6.95
CA GLY A 96 -13.61 10.29 8.23
C GLY A 96 -12.22 10.39 8.83
N TRP A 97 -11.81 9.32 9.52
CA TRP A 97 -10.51 9.21 10.18
C TRP A 97 -9.99 7.80 10.04
N GLU A 98 -8.69 7.66 9.79
CA GLU A 98 -8.01 6.39 9.57
C GLU A 98 -6.60 6.44 10.19
N TYR A 99 -6.10 5.29 10.65
CA TYR A 99 -4.89 5.18 11.47
C TYR A 99 -3.61 5.67 10.77
N ASN A 100 -3.38 5.35 9.50
CA ASN A 100 -2.19 5.82 8.79
C ASN A 100 -2.16 7.35 8.63
N PHE A 101 -3.33 7.99 8.59
CA PHE A 101 -3.42 9.44 8.52
C PHE A 101 -3.31 10.12 9.87
N GLY A 102 -4.01 9.60 10.89
CA GLY A 102 -4.17 10.29 12.16
C GLY A 102 -3.44 9.68 13.36
N GLY A 103 -3.06 8.40 13.29
CA GLY A 103 -2.55 7.63 14.42
C GLY A 103 -1.05 7.79 14.69
N ILE A 104 -0.28 8.24 13.69
CA ILE A 104 1.19 8.36 13.77
C ILE A 104 1.63 9.83 13.77
N ASP A 105 1.51 10.50 12.61
CA ASP A 105 1.88 11.90 12.44
C ASP A 105 0.91 12.61 11.48
N PRO A 106 -0.21 13.15 12.01
CA PRO A 106 -1.18 13.95 11.26
C PRO A 106 -0.58 15.10 10.46
N LYS A 107 0.51 15.69 10.96
CA LYS A 107 1.13 16.85 10.32
C LYS A 107 1.91 16.42 9.07
N SER A 108 2.69 15.35 9.16
CA SER A 108 3.35 14.78 7.98
C SER A 108 2.34 14.31 6.93
N THR A 109 1.21 13.72 7.36
CA THR A 109 0.11 13.37 6.45
C THR A 109 -0.43 14.61 5.72
N ALA A 110 -0.72 15.68 6.46
CA ALA A 110 -1.21 16.93 5.86
C ALA A 110 -0.17 17.59 4.94
N ASP A 111 1.12 17.55 5.30
CA ASP A 111 2.20 18.07 4.47
C ASP A 111 2.27 17.34 3.12
N VAL A 112 2.14 16.02 3.12
CA VAL A 112 2.15 15.19 1.91
C VAL A 112 0.87 15.37 1.10
N VAL A 113 -0.30 15.11 1.68
CA VAL A 113 -1.57 15.04 0.93
C VAL A 113 -2.02 16.41 0.41
N ASN A 114 -1.90 17.46 1.23
CA ASN A 114 -2.41 18.78 0.85
C ASN A 114 -1.47 19.54 -0.12
N HIS A 115 -0.19 19.14 -0.20
CA HIS A 115 0.83 19.89 -0.97
C HIS A 115 1.59 19.05 -2.01
N TRP A 116 1.17 17.81 -2.24
CA TRP A 116 1.80 16.95 -3.25
C TRP A 116 1.83 17.63 -4.62
N PRO A 117 2.87 17.41 -5.45
CA PRO A 117 2.95 18.04 -6.76
C PRO A 117 1.72 17.74 -7.63
N LYS A 118 1.12 18.79 -8.20
CA LYS A 118 -0.15 18.69 -8.95
C LYS A 118 -0.08 17.85 -10.22
N ASN A 119 1.12 17.64 -10.76
CA ASN A 119 1.32 16.81 -11.94
C ASN A 119 1.42 15.30 -11.60
N VAL A 120 1.55 14.96 -10.31
CA VAL A 120 1.64 13.57 -9.86
C VAL A 120 0.26 13.09 -9.42
N LYS A 121 -0.13 11.91 -9.89
CA LYS A 121 -1.41 11.31 -9.52
C LYS A 121 -1.38 10.79 -8.08
N ILE A 122 -2.51 10.89 -7.37
CA ILE A 122 -2.68 10.24 -6.06
C ILE A 122 -3.92 9.36 -6.07
N THR A 123 -3.76 8.10 -5.68
CA THR A 123 -4.89 7.19 -5.47
C THR A 123 -4.93 6.69 -4.05
N TYR A 124 -6.09 6.82 -3.41
CA TYR A 124 -6.32 6.37 -2.05
C TYR A 124 -7.11 5.07 -1.99
N SER A 125 -6.71 4.19 -1.08
CA SER A 125 -7.47 3.03 -0.65
C SER A 125 -7.97 3.29 0.77
N GLY A 126 -9.26 3.58 0.89
CA GLY A 126 -9.89 3.99 2.15
C GLY A 126 -10.05 2.85 3.15
N GLY A 127 -10.14 3.22 4.43
CA GLY A 127 -10.40 2.30 5.53
C GLY A 127 -11.70 1.51 5.35
N GLU A 128 -12.72 2.13 4.76
CA GLU A 128 -14.02 1.50 4.47
C GLU A 128 -13.93 0.39 3.40
N LEU A 129 -13.01 0.51 2.44
CA LEU A 129 -12.84 -0.51 1.41
C LEU A 129 -12.14 -1.73 2.00
N GLY A 130 -10.96 -1.52 2.60
CA GLY A 130 -10.17 -2.60 3.19
C GLY A 130 -10.81 -3.26 4.40
N GLY A 131 -11.57 -2.49 5.19
CA GLY A 131 -12.18 -2.97 6.43
C GLY A 131 -13.35 -3.93 6.22
N ASN A 132 -13.87 -4.01 4.99
CA ASN A 132 -14.99 -4.89 4.63
C ASN A 132 -14.55 -6.13 3.84
N VAL A 133 -13.29 -6.20 3.41
CA VAL A 133 -12.74 -7.31 2.64
C VAL A 133 -11.83 -8.12 3.55
N PHE A 134 -12.20 -9.39 3.80
CA PHE A 134 -11.47 -10.28 4.69
C PHE A 134 -10.77 -11.37 3.89
N SER A 135 -9.46 -11.26 3.74
CA SER A 135 -8.60 -12.28 3.12
C SER A 135 -7.87 -13.10 4.19
N GLY A 136 -7.15 -14.11 3.74
CA GLY A 136 -6.43 -15.09 4.56
C GLY A 136 -7.20 -16.39 4.74
N GLU A 137 -8.28 -16.62 3.99
CA GLU A 137 -9.01 -17.87 4.10
C GLU A 137 -8.17 -19.03 3.53
N ASN A 138 -8.23 -20.18 4.19
CA ASN A 138 -7.54 -21.41 3.75
C ASN A 138 -6.01 -21.31 3.66
N PHE A 139 -5.37 -20.26 4.19
CA PHE A 139 -3.90 -20.14 4.21
C PHE A 139 -3.26 -21.36 4.87
N ALA A 140 -3.78 -21.80 6.02
CA ALA A 140 -3.30 -22.99 6.72
C ALA A 140 -3.47 -24.31 5.93
N GLN A 141 -4.36 -24.34 4.94
CA GLN A 141 -4.59 -25.51 4.10
C GLN A 141 -3.74 -25.47 2.81
N ARG A 142 -3.50 -24.27 2.27
CA ARG A 142 -2.87 -24.06 0.96
C ARG A 142 -1.37 -23.79 1.04
N LEU A 143 -0.89 -23.21 2.13
CA LEU A 143 0.52 -22.87 2.33
C LEU A 143 1.26 -23.97 3.08
N SER A 144 2.56 -24.12 2.80
CA SER A 144 3.43 -24.99 3.59
C SER A 144 3.55 -24.47 5.03
N SER A 145 3.82 -25.37 5.97
CA SER A 145 4.07 -25.01 7.38
C SER A 145 5.31 -24.15 7.59
N ASP A 146 6.21 -24.10 6.60
CA ASP A 146 7.41 -23.24 6.57
C ASP A 146 7.19 -21.91 5.82
N SER A 147 5.94 -21.57 5.51
CA SER A 147 5.61 -20.33 4.80
C SER A 147 5.69 -19.11 5.73
N PRO A 148 6.54 -18.10 5.43
CA PRO A 148 6.57 -16.86 6.21
C PRO A 148 5.24 -16.09 6.12
N VAL A 149 4.49 -16.25 5.01
CA VAL A 149 3.16 -15.64 4.86
C VAL A 149 2.17 -16.27 5.82
N LEU A 150 2.14 -17.60 5.92
CA LEU A 150 1.27 -18.31 6.86
C LEU A 150 1.57 -17.89 8.30
N SER A 151 2.85 -17.90 8.69
CA SER A 151 3.26 -17.53 10.04
C SER A 151 2.99 -16.06 10.36
N ALA A 152 3.17 -15.15 9.40
CA ALA A 152 2.87 -13.73 9.59
C ALA A 152 1.41 -13.51 9.99
N TYR A 153 0.48 -14.12 9.26
CA TYR A 153 -0.94 -14.01 9.54
C TYR A 153 -1.32 -14.70 10.85
N GLN A 154 -0.83 -15.92 11.11
CA GLN A 154 -1.13 -16.66 12.35
C GLN A 154 -0.63 -15.95 13.61
N TRP A 155 0.55 -15.33 13.56
CA TRP A 155 1.11 -14.63 14.70
C TRP A 155 0.54 -13.24 14.90
N TYR A 156 0.14 -12.55 13.82
CA TYR A 156 -0.53 -11.25 13.93
C TYR A 156 -1.97 -11.38 14.41
N VAL A 157 -2.77 -12.24 13.79
CA VAL A 157 -4.20 -12.41 14.13
C VAL A 157 -4.37 -13.22 15.43
N GLY A 158 -3.50 -14.21 15.64
CA GLY A 158 -3.53 -15.08 16.80
C GLY A 158 -4.57 -16.21 16.71
N ARG A 159 -4.55 -17.09 17.71
CA ARG A 159 -5.47 -18.25 17.86
C ARG A 159 -5.51 -19.19 16.64
N GLY A 160 -4.44 -19.23 15.85
CA GLY A 160 -4.35 -20.06 14.63
C GLY A 160 -5.20 -19.53 13.46
N SER A 161 -5.86 -18.38 13.62
CA SER A 161 -6.59 -17.73 12.53
C SER A 161 -5.62 -17.06 11.56
N THR A 162 -6.06 -16.96 10.32
CA THR A 162 -5.36 -16.23 9.25
C THR A 162 -6.27 -15.20 8.59
N ILE A 163 -7.55 -15.12 8.97
CA ILE A 163 -8.51 -14.21 8.36
C ILE A 163 -8.39 -12.82 9.00
N ARG A 164 -8.26 -11.78 8.17
CA ARG A 164 -8.23 -10.37 8.58
C ARG A 164 -8.60 -9.44 7.44
N GLU A 165 -8.88 -8.19 7.78
CA GLU A 165 -9.13 -7.09 6.86
C GLU A 165 -7.96 -6.87 5.89
N SER A 166 -8.29 -6.51 4.66
CA SER A 166 -7.36 -6.42 3.52
C SER A 166 -7.02 -4.97 3.12
N TRP A 167 -6.79 -4.06 4.08
CA TRP A 167 -6.39 -2.67 3.81
C TRP A 167 -5.14 -2.57 2.93
N ASP A 168 -4.01 -3.06 3.43
CA ASP A 168 -2.72 -3.03 2.74
C ASP A 168 -2.70 -3.93 1.49
N PRO A 169 -3.22 -5.19 1.53
CA PRO A 169 -3.24 -6.05 0.35
C PRO A 169 -4.00 -5.45 -0.85
N ILE A 170 -5.14 -4.79 -0.64
CA ILE A 170 -5.88 -4.12 -1.73
C ILE A 170 -5.07 -2.96 -2.30
N THR A 171 -4.44 -2.17 -1.43
CA THR A 171 -3.60 -1.04 -1.82
C THR A 171 -2.40 -1.50 -2.67
N MET A 172 -1.73 -2.58 -2.25
CA MET A 172 -0.64 -3.20 -2.99
C MET A 172 -1.10 -3.76 -4.34
N LEU A 173 -2.25 -4.43 -4.37
CA LEU A 173 -2.82 -5.01 -5.58
C LEU A 173 -3.09 -3.92 -6.64
N TYR A 174 -3.71 -2.81 -6.22
CA TYR A 174 -3.89 -1.65 -7.09
C TYR A 174 -2.56 -1.03 -7.49
N GLY A 175 -1.60 -0.85 -6.58
CA GLY A 175 -0.32 -0.22 -6.91
C GLY A 175 0.48 -0.97 -7.99
N ILE A 176 0.32 -2.30 -8.08
CA ILE A 176 0.94 -3.16 -9.09
C ILE A 176 0.13 -3.19 -10.40
N LEU A 177 -1.20 -3.36 -10.30
CA LEU A 177 -2.05 -3.59 -11.47
C LEU A 177 -2.60 -2.30 -12.09
N GLY A 178 -2.77 -1.26 -11.30
CA GLY A 178 -3.62 -0.13 -11.63
C GLY A 178 -5.05 -0.58 -11.89
N LEU A 179 -5.67 -0.02 -12.93
CA LEU A 179 -6.98 -0.44 -13.43
C LEU A 179 -6.91 -1.32 -14.70
N ASP A 180 -5.71 -1.73 -15.14
CA ASP A 180 -5.51 -2.51 -16.36
C ASP A 180 -5.44 -4.03 -16.10
N TRP A 181 -6.53 -4.57 -15.55
CA TRP A 181 -6.62 -5.97 -15.12
C TRP A 181 -6.70 -6.95 -16.28
N ILE A 182 -7.35 -6.56 -17.38
CA ILE A 182 -7.55 -7.43 -18.54
C ILE A 182 -6.21 -7.68 -19.24
N SER A 183 -5.37 -6.65 -19.42
CA SER A 183 -4.08 -6.85 -20.07
C SER A 183 -3.16 -7.69 -19.20
N LYS A 184 -3.11 -7.42 -17.88
CA LYS A 184 -2.16 -8.00 -16.93
C LYS A 184 -2.56 -9.38 -16.41
N LEU A 185 -3.83 -9.58 -16.07
CA LEU A 185 -4.33 -10.78 -15.40
C LEU A 185 -5.38 -11.56 -16.20
N LYS A 186 -5.88 -11.00 -17.32
CA LYS A 186 -6.95 -11.62 -18.14
C LYS A 186 -8.26 -11.85 -17.35
N ILE A 187 -8.50 -11.04 -16.32
CA ILE A 187 -9.74 -11.02 -15.54
C ILE A 187 -10.37 -9.63 -15.58
N ARG A 188 -11.66 -9.56 -15.23
CA ARG A 188 -12.37 -8.28 -15.08
C ARG A 188 -11.72 -7.40 -13.99
N PRO A 189 -11.77 -6.06 -14.12
CA PRO A 189 -11.32 -5.16 -13.06
C PRO A 189 -12.08 -5.40 -11.75
N MET A 190 -11.35 -5.56 -10.65
CA MET A 190 -11.97 -5.71 -9.33
C MET A 190 -12.19 -4.37 -8.62
N LEU A 191 -11.41 -3.35 -9.00
CA LEU A 191 -11.41 -2.02 -8.41
C LEU A 191 -11.73 -0.98 -9.47
N ALA A 192 -12.34 0.12 -9.04
CA ALA A 192 -12.66 1.28 -9.86
C ALA A 192 -12.47 2.57 -9.04
N TYR A 193 -12.41 3.72 -9.70
CA TYR A 193 -12.52 5.00 -8.98
C TYR A 193 -13.96 5.26 -8.57
N ALA A 194 -14.10 5.83 -7.37
CA ALA A 194 -15.38 6.26 -6.83
C ALA A 194 -15.72 7.71 -7.20
N ASN A 195 -14.80 8.42 -7.85
CA ASN A 195 -14.91 9.83 -8.19
C ASN A 195 -14.32 10.13 -9.57
N GLU A 196 -14.78 11.23 -10.17
CA GLU A 196 -14.25 11.77 -11.42
C GLU A 196 -13.27 12.92 -11.18
N TYR A 197 -13.51 13.72 -10.13
CA TYR A 197 -12.76 14.93 -9.80
C TYR A 197 -12.77 15.22 -8.30
N GLY A 198 -12.06 16.27 -7.90
CA GLY A 198 -11.85 16.73 -6.52
C GLY A 198 -10.52 16.28 -5.95
N TYR A 199 -10.32 16.54 -4.66
CA TYR A 199 -9.10 16.18 -3.95
C TYR A 199 -9.36 15.86 -2.48
N ASN A 200 -8.41 15.17 -1.86
CA ASN A 200 -8.47 14.87 -0.44
C ASN A 200 -7.88 16.02 0.38
N SER A 201 -8.57 16.43 1.44
CA SER A 201 -8.10 17.46 2.37
C SER A 201 -7.89 16.87 3.76
N ILE A 202 -6.71 17.05 4.33
CA ILE A 202 -6.33 16.54 5.66
C ILE A 202 -6.34 17.65 6.69
N ASN A 203 -7.01 17.41 7.82
CA ASN A 203 -6.88 18.24 9.01
C ASN A 203 -5.57 17.90 9.74
N ALA A 204 -4.60 18.82 9.71
CA ALA A 204 -3.28 18.63 10.32
C ALA A 204 -3.29 18.43 11.85
N ALA A 205 -4.39 18.76 12.54
CA ALA A 205 -4.48 18.61 14.00
C ALA A 205 -4.76 17.16 14.43
N ASN A 206 -5.45 16.36 13.61
CA ASN A 206 -5.91 15.03 13.99
C ASN A 206 -5.86 13.98 12.87
N GLY A 207 -5.56 14.37 11.63
CA GLY A 207 -5.45 13.49 10.47
C GLY A 207 -6.79 13.08 9.87
N SER A 208 -7.93 13.64 10.32
CA SER A 208 -9.22 13.38 9.67
C SER A 208 -9.22 13.94 8.25
N ASN A 209 -9.77 13.17 7.31
CA ASN A 209 -9.85 13.56 5.92
C ASN A 209 -11.28 13.92 5.51
N ALA A 210 -11.40 14.80 4.52
CA ALA A 210 -12.64 15.07 3.81
C ALA A 210 -12.35 15.30 2.34
N TRP A 211 -13.16 14.71 1.47
CA TRP A 211 -13.11 14.96 0.05
C TRP A 211 -13.68 16.35 -0.26
N VAL A 212 -12.93 17.13 -1.04
CA VAL A 212 -13.34 18.43 -1.53
C VAL A 212 -13.73 18.30 -2.99
N ASN A 213 -14.97 18.67 -3.28
CA ASN A 213 -15.51 18.65 -4.64
C ASN A 213 -14.97 19.84 -5.45
N ASP A 214 -14.03 19.58 -6.35
CA ASP A 214 -13.41 20.58 -7.22
C ASP A 214 -13.23 19.99 -8.63
N THR A 215 -14.01 20.47 -9.60
CA THR A 215 -13.96 20.01 -10.99
C THR A 215 -12.66 20.35 -11.71
N GLY A 216 -11.85 21.25 -11.14
CA GLY A 216 -10.52 21.63 -11.66
C GLY A 216 -9.41 20.66 -11.25
N VAL A 217 -9.68 19.70 -10.35
CA VAL A 217 -8.70 18.71 -9.90
C VAL A 217 -9.14 17.31 -10.35
N THR A 218 -8.35 16.67 -11.20
CA THR A 218 -8.67 15.37 -11.83
C THR A 218 -7.59 14.32 -11.63
N ASN A 219 -6.53 14.63 -10.89
CA ASN A 219 -5.40 13.73 -10.65
C ASN A 219 -5.48 12.99 -9.31
N GLN A 220 -6.56 13.16 -8.55
CA GLN A 220 -6.76 12.45 -7.28
C GLN A 220 -8.01 11.58 -7.32
N HIS A 221 -7.88 10.34 -6.83
CA HIS A 221 -8.99 9.40 -6.76
C HIS A 221 -8.98 8.58 -5.48
N TRP A 222 -10.14 8.07 -5.08
CA TRP A 222 -10.20 6.95 -4.13
C TRP A 222 -10.89 5.73 -4.75
N LEU A 223 -10.51 4.56 -4.26
CA LEU A 223 -10.94 3.28 -4.79
C LEU A 223 -12.27 2.85 -4.22
N ARG A 224 -13.03 2.13 -5.05
CA ARG A 224 -14.18 1.30 -4.67
C ARG A 224 -14.09 -0.06 -5.38
N LEU A 225 -14.95 -0.99 -4.97
CA LEU A 225 -15.21 -2.18 -5.79
C LEU A 225 -15.86 -1.79 -7.12
N SER A 226 -15.45 -2.48 -8.19
CA SER A 226 -16.14 -2.39 -9.48
C SER A 226 -17.56 -2.93 -9.40
N ASP A 227 -18.41 -2.53 -10.34
CA ASP A 227 -19.80 -2.96 -10.37
C ASP A 227 -19.92 -4.49 -10.50
N GLY A 228 -20.73 -5.09 -9.62
CA GLY A 228 -20.89 -6.55 -9.56
C GLY A 228 -19.73 -7.30 -8.90
N VAL A 229 -18.74 -6.61 -8.30
CA VAL A 229 -17.69 -7.22 -7.47
C VAL A 229 -18.13 -7.17 -6.02
N THR A 230 -17.90 -8.25 -5.27
CA THR A 230 -18.23 -8.35 -3.85
C THR A 230 -16.98 -8.37 -2.99
N ASN A 231 -17.14 -8.12 -1.68
CA ASN A 231 -16.03 -8.24 -0.74
C ASN A 231 -15.39 -9.64 -0.80
N SER A 232 -16.23 -10.68 -0.90
CA SER A 232 -15.79 -12.08 -0.94
C SER A 232 -15.08 -12.45 -2.25
N SER A 233 -15.48 -11.89 -3.40
CA SER A 233 -14.81 -12.17 -4.67
C SER A 233 -13.41 -11.53 -4.72
N LEU A 234 -13.25 -10.32 -4.19
CA LEU A 234 -11.93 -9.69 -4.05
C LEU A 234 -11.06 -10.41 -2.99
N ALA A 235 -11.63 -10.80 -1.85
CA ALA A 235 -10.93 -11.61 -0.85
C ALA A 235 -10.40 -12.93 -1.43
N ARG A 236 -11.22 -13.64 -2.22
CA ARG A 236 -10.81 -14.89 -2.87
C ARG A 236 -9.65 -14.68 -3.84
N LEU A 237 -9.69 -13.61 -4.63
CA LEU A 237 -8.59 -13.28 -5.53
C LEU A 237 -7.30 -12.98 -4.76
N LEU A 238 -7.40 -12.23 -3.65
CA LEU A 238 -6.27 -11.97 -2.76
C LEU A 238 -5.69 -13.26 -2.19
N ASP A 239 -6.54 -14.20 -1.77
CA ASP A 239 -6.09 -15.51 -1.28
C ASP A 239 -5.41 -16.33 -2.36
N ASP A 240 -5.97 -16.35 -3.57
CA ASP A 240 -5.38 -17.05 -4.71
C ASP A 240 -4.03 -16.43 -5.10
N ILE A 241 -3.86 -15.11 -5.01
CA ILE A 241 -2.56 -14.44 -5.21
C ILE A 241 -1.57 -14.85 -4.12
N MET A 242 -1.95 -14.71 -2.85
CA MET A 242 -1.04 -14.86 -1.71
C MET A 242 -0.67 -16.31 -1.40
N THR A 243 -1.51 -17.27 -1.79
CA THR A 243 -1.23 -18.70 -1.59
C THR A 243 -0.51 -19.36 -2.77
N ARG A 244 -0.27 -18.61 -3.84
CA ARG A 244 0.38 -19.15 -5.04
C ARG A 244 1.90 -19.22 -4.87
N ASN A 245 2.47 -20.36 -5.30
CA ASN A 245 3.91 -20.52 -5.34
C ASN A 245 4.52 -19.56 -6.39
N PRO A 246 5.50 -18.70 -6.03
CA PRO A 246 6.16 -17.79 -6.97
C PRO A 246 6.81 -18.49 -8.17
N SER A 247 7.22 -19.75 -8.01
CA SER A 247 7.83 -20.57 -9.06
C SER A 247 6.81 -21.20 -10.02
N ALA A 248 5.51 -21.11 -9.73
CA ALA A 248 4.46 -21.57 -10.64
C ALA A 248 4.30 -20.55 -11.78
N GLY A 249 5.06 -20.74 -12.86
CA GLY A 249 5.07 -19.89 -14.04
C GLY A 249 3.66 -19.63 -14.63
N CYS A 250 3.13 -18.44 -14.33
CA CYS A 250 2.00 -17.71 -14.95
C CYS A 250 0.56 -18.28 -14.93
N CYS A 251 -0.37 -17.30 -14.98
CA CYS A 251 -1.85 -17.27 -15.15
C CYS A 251 -2.73 -17.85 -14.02
N PHE A 252 -3.64 -17.02 -13.47
CA PHE A 252 -4.78 -17.51 -12.68
C PHE A 252 -5.62 -18.43 -13.58
N GLN A 253 -5.88 -19.66 -13.15
CA GLN A 253 -6.82 -20.53 -13.83
C GLN A 253 -8.24 -20.15 -13.42
N TYR A 254 -8.69 -18.95 -13.78
CA TYR A 254 -10.12 -18.65 -13.73
C TYR A 254 -10.73 -19.13 -15.04
N GLY A 255 -11.49 -20.23 -14.97
CA GLY A 255 -12.27 -20.73 -16.08
C GLY A 255 -13.44 -19.78 -16.33
N THR A 256 -13.33 -18.94 -17.36
CA THR A 256 -14.40 -18.03 -17.82
C THR A 256 -14.90 -16.99 -16.80
N LEU A 257 -15.46 -15.89 -17.33
CA LEU A 257 -15.77 -14.64 -16.64
C LEU A 257 -16.83 -14.73 -15.53
N ASP A 258 -17.41 -15.91 -15.29
CA ASP A 258 -18.59 -16.08 -14.43
C ASP A 258 -18.27 -16.62 -13.02
N ASP A 259 -17.03 -17.00 -12.73
CA ASP A 259 -16.63 -17.61 -11.44
C ASP A 259 -16.09 -16.61 -10.39
N LEU A 260 -16.09 -15.30 -10.68
CA LEU A 260 -15.64 -14.22 -9.79
C LEU A 260 -16.62 -13.07 -9.72
#